data_AF-A0A7S0PG68-F1
#
_entry.id   AF-A0A7S0PG68-F1
#
_cell.length_a   1.000
_cell.length_b   1.000
_cell.length_c   1.000
_cell.angle_alpha   90.00
_cell.angle_beta   90.00
_cell.angle_gamma   90.00
#
_symmetry.space_group_name_H-M   'P 1'
#
loop_
_entity.id
_entity.type
_entity.pdbx_description
1 polymer ?
#
loop_
_entity_poly.entity_id
_entity_poly.type
_entity_poly.pdbx_seq_one_letter_code
_entity_poly.pdbx_strand_id
1 'polypeptide(L)'
;AWEDEFLFHPRSWVWPAERRGVEDACAADPSLVLIAKPDASCQGRGIMLARSTKELPAPHELGGTGLIVQEYVPRPLLLRGHKFDMRVYVLLAGVYPSVRAFIHVEGLSRLAARVYEAPTAKNIRRRTMHLTNYAVNKGKTFEEKEESPDADGAAARHAGGDGADEDEDEEAGAAGPGWAVALAATETEAEADEAAAAAAAAAGAGAGSGRNARAGRRRTPQPRKPSRHPVSRLRASAASASS
;
A
#
# COMPACT_ATOMS: atom_id res chain seq x y z
N ALA A 1 18.71 12.63 17.76
CA ALA A 1 17.73 13.66 18.20
C ALA A 1 16.50 13.76 17.29
N TRP A 2 16.23 12.78 16.40
CA TRP A 2 15.04 12.76 15.53
C TRP A 2 14.32 11.40 15.58
N GLU A 3 14.80 10.46 16.40
CA GLU A 3 14.30 9.07 16.40
C GLU A 3 12.82 9.00 16.84
N ASP A 4 12.41 9.87 17.74
CA ASP A 4 11.03 9.93 18.23
C ASP A 4 10.03 10.51 17.20
N GLU A 5 10.50 11.20 16.15
CA GLU A 5 9.64 11.82 15.14
C GLU A 5 9.17 10.83 14.05
N PHE A 6 9.82 9.66 13.94
CA PHE A 6 9.56 8.67 12.88
C PHE A 6 8.93 7.36 13.38
N LEU A 7 8.39 7.38 14.61
CA LEU A 7 7.74 6.21 15.25
C LEU A 7 6.45 5.73 14.53
N PHE A 8 5.99 6.45 13.50
CA PHE A 8 4.82 6.07 12.70
C PHE A 8 5.12 4.96 11.67
N HIS A 9 6.40 4.64 11.42
CA HIS A 9 6.80 3.59 10.47
C HIS A 9 7.33 2.36 11.22
N PRO A 10 6.74 1.16 11.02
CA PRO A 10 7.26 -0.07 11.62
C PRO A 10 8.69 -0.38 11.17
N ARG A 11 9.50 -0.97 12.06
CA ARG A 11 10.89 -1.30 11.73
C ARG A 11 10.95 -2.21 10.51
N SER A 12 11.89 -1.93 9.60
CA SER A 12 11.98 -2.56 8.30
C SER A 12 13.44 -2.81 7.92
N TRP A 13 13.67 -3.85 7.13
CA TRP A 13 14.97 -4.32 6.68
C TRP A 13 14.92 -4.68 5.20
N VAL A 14 16.00 -4.41 4.48
CA VAL A 14 16.22 -4.82 3.09
C VAL A 14 16.79 -6.23 3.08
N TRP A 15 16.01 -7.20 2.61
CA TRP A 15 16.42 -8.59 2.50
C TRP A 15 16.94 -8.90 1.10
N PRO A 16 18.08 -9.61 0.95
CA PRO A 16 18.85 -10.30 1.99
C PRO A 16 19.98 -9.46 2.63
N ALA A 17 20.19 -8.21 2.21
CA ALA A 17 21.33 -7.37 2.62
C ALA A 17 21.43 -7.17 4.14
N GLU A 18 20.30 -7.01 4.81
CA GLU A 18 20.17 -6.75 6.26
C GLU A 18 19.68 -7.98 7.03
N ARG A 19 19.91 -9.18 6.50
CA ARG A 19 19.48 -10.47 7.09
C ARG A 19 19.79 -10.58 8.59
N ARG A 20 21.00 -10.20 9.01
CA ARG A 20 21.41 -10.27 10.41
C ARG A 20 20.51 -9.43 11.31
N GLY A 21 20.08 -8.25 10.87
CA GLY A 21 19.17 -7.40 11.65
C GLY A 21 17.81 -8.05 11.87
N VAL A 22 17.29 -8.77 10.86
CA VAL A 22 16.05 -9.54 10.98
C VAL A 22 16.23 -10.72 11.95
N GLU A 23 17.35 -11.45 11.84
CA GLU A 23 17.66 -12.57 12.73
C GLU A 23 17.81 -12.13 14.19
N ASP A 24 18.51 -11.02 14.44
CA ASP A 24 18.68 -10.42 15.76
C ASP A 24 17.33 -9.95 16.33
N ALA A 25 16.46 -9.35 15.51
CA ALA A 25 15.11 -8.94 15.93
C ALA A 25 14.22 -10.12 16.31
N CYS A 26 14.20 -11.18 15.50
CA CYS A 26 13.48 -12.42 15.81
C CYS A 26 14.03 -13.14 17.05
N ALA A 27 15.35 -13.07 17.28
CA ALA A 27 15.96 -13.64 18.48
C ALA A 27 15.61 -12.85 19.75
N ALA A 28 15.51 -11.52 19.64
CA ALA A 28 15.13 -10.65 20.74
C ALA A 28 13.64 -10.77 21.10
N ASP A 29 12.76 -11.01 20.12
CA ASP A 29 11.34 -11.21 20.32
C ASP A 29 10.82 -12.44 19.54
N PRO A 30 10.69 -13.61 20.20
CA PRO A 30 10.13 -14.82 19.59
C PRO A 30 8.67 -14.72 19.14
N SER A 31 7.94 -13.68 19.60
CA SER A 31 6.55 -13.43 19.20
C SER A 31 6.44 -12.51 17.99
N LEU A 32 7.56 -11.97 17.51
CA LEU A 32 7.61 -11.07 16.37
C LEU A 32 7.05 -11.75 15.12
N VAL A 33 6.10 -11.08 14.49
CA VAL A 33 5.58 -11.45 13.17
C VAL A 33 6.13 -10.47 12.16
N LEU A 34 6.64 -10.99 11.07
CA LEU A 34 7.16 -10.22 9.95
C LEU A 34 6.14 -10.20 8.83
N ILE A 35 6.15 -9.14 8.02
CA ILE A 35 5.51 -9.06 6.72
C ILE A 35 6.59 -8.81 5.66
N ALA A 36 6.72 -9.73 4.72
CA ALA A 36 7.65 -9.65 3.62
C ALA A 36 6.94 -9.15 2.36
N LYS A 37 7.54 -8.17 1.70
CA LYS A 37 6.99 -7.48 0.53
C LYS A 37 8.01 -7.57 -0.60
N PRO A 38 7.70 -8.23 -1.73
CA PRO A 38 8.64 -8.33 -2.85
C PRO A 38 8.92 -6.97 -3.49
N ASP A 39 10.17 -6.77 -3.89
CA ASP A 39 10.56 -5.59 -4.66
C ASP A 39 9.78 -5.53 -5.99
N ALA A 40 9.33 -4.34 -6.37
CA ALA A 40 8.64 -4.07 -7.64
C ALA A 40 7.35 -4.88 -7.91
N SER A 41 6.73 -5.46 -6.86
CA SER A 41 5.40 -6.05 -6.95
C SER A 41 4.30 -5.03 -6.61
N CYS A 42 3.09 -5.27 -7.10
CA CYS A 42 1.89 -4.47 -6.82
C CYS A 42 0.70 -5.37 -6.50
N GLN A 43 -0.41 -4.77 -6.08
CA GLN A 43 -1.70 -5.45 -5.87
C GLN A 43 -1.68 -6.57 -4.79
N GLY A 44 -0.68 -6.55 -3.91
CA GLY A 44 -0.55 -7.54 -2.83
C GLY A 44 0.03 -8.89 -3.26
N ARG A 45 0.53 -9.01 -4.50
CA ARG A 45 1.15 -10.25 -5.00
C ARG A 45 2.48 -10.52 -4.29
N GLY A 46 2.64 -11.75 -3.81
CA GLY A 46 3.84 -12.20 -3.10
C GLY A 46 4.03 -11.63 -1.69
N ILE A 47 3.11 -10.79 -1.19
CA ILE A 47 3.14 -10.34 0.20
C ILE A 47 2.74 -11.51 1.10
N MET A 48 3.55 -11.76 2.12
CA MET A 48 3.30 -12.84 3.07
C MET A 48 3.75 -12.47 4.48
N LEU A 49 3.14 -13.11 5.46
CA LEU A 49 3.59 -13.05 6.84
C LEU A 49 4.52 -14.23 7.14
N ALA A 50 5.45 -14.03 8.05
CA ALA A 50 6.40 -15.04 8.50
C ALA A 50 6.71 -14.84 10.00
N ARG A 51 7.01 -15.93 10.72
CA ARG A 51 7.50 -15.85 12.12
C ARG A 51 9.00 -16.09 12.25
N SER A 52 9.66 -16.44 11.15
CA SER A 52 11.10 -16.68 11.15
C SER A 52 11.69 -16.41 9.77
N THR A 53 13.00 -16.13 9.73
CA THR A 53 13.74 -15.96 8.48
C THR A 53 13.78 -17.23 7.63
N LYS A 54 13.51 -18.40 8.23
CA LYS A 54 13.42 -19.69 7.52
C LYS A 54 12.16 -19.82 6.67
N GLU A 55 11.11 -19.07 7.03
CA GLU A 55 9.85 -19.02 6.27
C GLU A 55 9.89 -17.98 5.16
N LEU A 56 10.92 -17.12 5.12
CA LEU A 56 11.08 -16.11 4.07
C LEU A 56 11.57 -16.77 2.78
N PRO A 57 10.90 -16.53 1.64
CA PRO A 57 11.31 -17.07 0.37
C PRO A 57 12.63 -16.46 -0.08
N ALA A 58 13.36 -17.20 -0.91
CA ALA A 58 14.53 -16.63 -1.55
C ALA A 58 14.07 -15.59 -2.59
N PRO A 59 14.77 -14.44 -2.74
CA PRO A 59 14.30 -13.37 -3.63
C PRO A 59 13.96 -13.81 -5.06
N HIS A 60 14.73 -14.77 -5.60
CA HIS A 60 14.52 -15.32 -6.94
C HIS A 60 13.23 -16.12 -7.10
N GLU A 61 12.70 -16.71 -6.03
CA GLU A 61 11.42 -17.46 -6.04
C GLU A 61 10.23 -16.54 -6.28
N LEU A 62 10.38 -15.24 -5.98
CA LEU A 62 9.36 -14.21 -6.16
C LEU A 62 9.60 -13.36 -7.42
N GLY A 63 10.55 -13.75 -8.27
CA GLY A 63 10.88 -13.03 -9.50
C GLY A 63 11.55 -11.66 -9.29
N GLY A 64 12.05 -11.40 -8.08
CA GLY A 64 12.66 -10.13 -7.69
C GLY A 64 14.13 -10.26 -7.26
N THR A 65 14.76 -9.12 -6.99
CA THR A 65 16.14 -9.04 -6.49
C THR A 65 16.23 -8.98 -4.97
N GLY A 66 15.11 -8.68 -4.29
CA GLY A 66 15.05 -8.53 -2.84
C GLY A 66 13.62 -8.47 -2.31
N LEU A 67 13.52 -8.34 -0.98
CA LEU A 67 12.29 -8.14 -0.25
C LEU A 67 12.49 -6.98 0.74
N ILE A 68 11.44 -6.23 1.02
CA ILE A 68 11.36 -5.48 2.27
C ILE A 68 10.70 -6.38 3.31
N VAL A 69 11.45 -6.69 4.36
CA VAL A 69 10.96 -7.40 5.54
C VAL A 69 10.65 -6.34 6.59
N GLN A 70 9.42 -6.33 7.10
CA GLN A 70 8.95 -5.31 8.03
C GLN A 70 8.25 -5.97 9.21
N GLU A 71 8.28 -5.34 10.38
CA GLU A 71 7.46 -5.76 11.52
C GLU A 71 5.98 -5.64 11.17
N TYR A 72 5.25 -6.74 11.31
CA TYR A 72 3.81 -6.73 11.16
C TYR A 72 3.17 -6.05 12.36
N VAL A 73 2.09 -5.29 12.15
CA VAL A 73 1.31 -4.66 13.23
C VAL A 73 0.20 -5.63 13.66
N PRO A 74 0.33 -6.34 14.82
CA PRO A 74 -0.60 -7.40 15.21
C PRO A 74 -1.86 -6.88 15.93
N ARG A 75 -1.90 -5.59 16.26
CA ARG A 75 -3.05 -4.93 16.90
C ARG A 75 -3.50 -3.72 16.07
N PRO A 76 -3.97 -3.94 14.83
CA PRO A 76 -4.51 -2.85 14.02
C PRO A 76 -5.80 -2.32 14.64
N LEU A 77 -6.14 -1.07 14.33
CA LEU A 77 -7.51 -0.59 14.52
C LEU A 77 -8.44 -1.40 13.61
N LEU A 78 -9.57 -1.82 14.14
CA LEU A 78 -10.55 -2.63 13.41
C LEU A 78 -11.80 -1.81 13.14
N LEU A 79 -12.34 -1.95 11.93
CA LEU A 79 -13.66 -1.43 11.57
C LEU A 79 -14.61 -2.61 11.49
N ARG A 80 -15.57 -2.68 12.42
CA ARG A 80 -16.53 -3.81 12.54
C ARG A 80 -15.85 -5.18 12.65
N GLY A 81 -14.68 -5.24 13.28
CA GLY A 81 -13.89 -6.46 13.42
C GLY A 81 -12.97 -6.76 12.24
N HIS A 82 -13.03 -6.02 11.13
CA HIS A 82 -12.15 -6.21 9.99
C HIS A 82 -10.93 -5.29 10.06
N LYS A 83 -9.78 -5.81 9.62
CA LYS A 83 -8.60 -4.98 9.40
C LYS A 83 -8.88 -4.07 8.21
N PHE A 84 -8.45 -2.81 8.31
CA PHE A 84 -8.53 -1.87 7.20
C PHE A 84 -7.26 -1.03 7.09
N ASP A 85 -7.07 -0.43 5.93
CA ASP A 85 -6.13 0.67 5.74
C ASP A 85 -6.83 1.87 5.10
N MET A 86 -6.22 3.04 5.23
CA MET A 86 -6.71 4.28 4.62
C MET A 86 -5.80 4.69 3.46
N ARG A 87 -6.40 4.88 2.28
CA ARG A 87 -5.78 5.58 1.17
C ARG A 87 -6.05 7.07 1.29
N VAL A 88 -5.00 7.81 1.61
CA VAL A 88 -5.01 9.27 1.62
C VAL A 88 -4.40 9.78 0.32
N TYR A 89 -5.08 10.71 -0.35
CA TYR A 89 -4.58 11.33 -1.57
C TYR A 89 -3.85 12.64 -1.24
N VAL A 90 -2.60 12.74 -1.71
CA VAL A 90 -1.76 13.92 -1.48
C VAL A 90 -1.28 14.48 -2.82
N LEU A 91 -1.61 15.74 -3.09
CA LEU A 91 -1.10 16.49 -4.24
C LEU A 91 0.17 17.24 -3.84
N LEU A 92 1.29 16.92 -4.48
CA LEU A 92 2.54 17.66 -4.35
C LEU A 92 2.64 18.70 -5.48
N ALA A 93 2.30 19.96 -5.18
CA ALA A 93 2.24 21.07 -6.14
C ALA A 93 3.58 21.81 -6.33
N GLY A 94 4.62 21.40 -5.60
CA GLY A 94 5.96 21.96 -5.72
C GLY A 94 6.89 21.39 -4.66
N VAL A 95 8.15 21.22 -5.02
CA VAL A 95 9.21 20.72 -4.12
C VAL A 95 10.35 21.73 -3.94
N TYR A 96 10.48 22.69 -4.85
CA TYR A 96 11.49 23.73 -4.82
C TYR A 96 10.94 25.01 -5.48
N PRO A 97 11.23 26.23 -4.96
CA PRO A 97 12.04 26.54 -3.77
C PRO A 97 11.37 26.21 -2.42
N SER A 98 10.09 25.84 -2.44
CA SER A 98 9.32 25.47 -1.25
C SER A 98 8.49 24.22 -1.53
N VAL A 99 8.34 23.36 -0.52
CA VAL A 99 7.42 22.21 -0.58
C VAL A 99 5.99 22.73 -0.42
N ARG A 100 5.11 22.38 -1.37
CA ARG A 100 3.66 22.62 -1.29
C ARG A 100 2.94 21.31 -1.48
N ALA A 101 2.32 20.81 -0.43
CA ALA A 101 1.53 19.59 -0.43
C ALA A 101 0.10 19.88 0.05
N PHE A 102 -0.88 19.23 -0.55
CA PHE A 102 -2.29 19.32 -0.20
C PHE A 102 -2.85 17.91 0.01
N ILE A 103 -3.60 17.71 1.08
CA ILE A 103 -4.31 16.45 1.33
C ILE A 103 -5.75 16.62 0.84
N HIS A 104 -6.23 15.68 0.03
CA HIS A 104 -7.62 15.68 -0.40
C HIS A 104 -8.54 15.38 0.79
N VAL A 105 -9.70 16.04 0.87
CA VAL A 105 -10.63 15.88 2.01
C VAL A 105 -11.27 14.50 2.05
N GLU A 106 -11.46 13.89 0.89
CA GLU A 106 -11.95 12.53 0.74
C GLU A 106 -10.79 11.55 0.53
N GLY A 107 -10.96 10.34 1.06
CA GLY A 107 -10.06 9.20 0.88
C GLY A 107 -10.85 7.89 0.87
N LEU A 108 -10.15 6.76 0.79
CA LEU A 108 -10.78 5.44 0.77
C LEU A 108 -10.34 4.60 1.96
N SER A 109 -11.28 3.91 2.59
CA SER A 109 -10.98 2.85 3.55
C SER A 109 -11.10 1.50 2.85
N ARG A 110 -10.04 0.70 2.89
CA ARG A 110 -10.00 -0.61 2.24
C ARG A 110 -10.01 -1.68 3.31
N LEU A 111 -11.06 -2.49 3.31
CA LEU A 111 -11.27 -3.53 4.31
C LEU A 111 -10.75 -4.88 3.82
N ALA A 112 -10.25 -5.67 4.76
CA ALA A 112 -10.03 -7.10 4.59
C ALA A 112 -11.38 -7.84 4.65
N ALA A 113 -11.60 -8.83 3.79
CA ALA A 113 -12.89 -9.50 3.68
C ALA A 113 -13.24 -10.35 4.90
N ARG A 114 -12.22 -10.92 5.57
CA ARG A 114 -12.39 -11.75 6.77
C ARG A 114 -12.26 -10.96 8.06
N VAL A 115 -12.93 -11.41 9.12
CA VAL A 115 -12.80 -10.84 10.46
C VAL A 115 -11.36 -11.01 10.94
N TYR A 116 -10.79 -9.96 11.53
CA TYR A 116 -9.39 -9.97 11.93
C TYR A 116 -9.18 -10.74 13.21
N GLU A 117 -8.19 -11.63 13.17
CA GLU A 117 -7.54 -12.20 14.35
C GLU A 117 -6.04 -11.92 14.30
N ALA A 118 -5.40 -11.85 15.47
CA ALA A 118 -3.95 -11.74 15.53
C ALA A 118 -3.29 -12.97 14.87
N PRO A 119 -2.11 -12.82 14.22
CA PRO A 119 -1.48 -13.93 13.52
C PRO A 119 -1.10 -15.08 14.44
N THR A 120 -1.47 -16.30 14.06
CA THR A 120 -1.18 -17.57 14.70
C THR A 120 -0.68 -18.58 13.67
N ALA A 121 -0.27 -19.78 14.07
CA ALA A 121 0.11 -20.80 13.10
C ALA A 121 -1.02 -21.18 12.14
N LYS A 122 -2.28 -21.06 12.59
CA LYS A 122 -3.46 -21.47 11.83
C LYS A 122 -3.94 -20.42 10.83
N ASN A 123 -3.82 -19.13 11.17
CA ASN A 123 -4.39 -18.05 10.35
C ASN A 123 -3.35 -17.19 9.61
N ILE A 124 -2.03 -17.31 9.88
CA ILE A 124 -0.99 -16.44 9.30
C ILE A 124 -0.96 -16.42 7.76
N ARG A 125 -1.44 -17.49 7.11
CA ARG A 125 -1.52 -17.60 5.64
C ARG A 125 -2.82 -17.07 5.06
N ARG A 126 -3.85 -16.76 5.87
CA ARG A 126 -5.15 -16.22 5.44
C ARG A 126 -4.99 -14.78 4.95
N ARG A 127 -4.70 -14.62 3.67
CA ARG A 127 -4.37 -13.31 3.07
C ARG A 127 -5.52 -12.31 3.17
N THR A 128 -6.76 -12.75 2.99
CA THR A 128 -7.98 -11.94 3.08
C THR A 128 -8.35 -11.49 4.50
N MET A 129 -7.61 -11.96 5.53
CA MET A 129 -7.69 -11.45 6.91
C MET A 129 -6.61 -10.39 7.18
N HIS A 130 -5.41 -10.60 6.64
CA HIS A 130 -4.23 -9.82 7.00
C HIS A 130 -3.86 -8.73 5.98
N LEU A 131 -4.34 -8.83 4.74
CA LEU A 131 -4.11 -7.89 3.64
C LEU A 131 -5.42 -7.23 3.22
N THR A 132 -5.35 -5.92 3.02
CA THR A 132 -6.48 -5.03 2.70
C THR A 132 -6.47 -4.60 1.24
N ASN A 133 -5.53 -5.10 0.43
CA ASN A 133 -5.46 -4.82 -1.00
C ASN A 133 -6.76 -5.22 -1.69
N TYR A 134 -7.31 -4.33 -2.52
CA TYR A 134 -8.52 -4.60 -3.29
C TYR A 134 -8.40 -5.87 -4.13
N ALA A 135 -7.31 -6.04 -4.89
CA ALA A 135 -7.10 -7.23 -5.71
C ALA A 135 -7.06 -8.55 -4.93
N VAL A 136 -6.75 -8.53 -3.63
CA VAL A 136 -6.76 -9.73 -2.76
C VAL A 136 -8.17 -10.04 -2.26
N ASN A 137 -9.00 -9.02 -2.06
CA ASN A 137 -10.32 -9.15 -1.45
C ASN A 137 -11.48 -9.03 -2.46
N LYS A 138 -11.21 -8.63 -3.70
CA LYS A 138 -12.21 -8.51 -4.76
C LYS A 138 -12.88 -9.87 -5.00
N GLY A 139 -14.22 -9.87 -5.03
CA GLY A 139 -15.02 -11.07 -5.27
C GLY A 139 -15.10 -12.01 -4.08
N LYS A 140 -14.55 -11.64 -2.91
CA LYS A 140 -14.70 -12.41 -1.68
C LYS A 140 -15.92 -11.90 -0.90
N THR A 141 -16.68 -12.84 -0.35
CA THR A 141 -17.80 -12.52 0.54
C THR A 141 -17.25 -11.99 1.86
N PHE A 142 -17.79 -10.84 2.32
CA PHE A 142 -17.44 -10.31 3.62
C PHE A 142 -18.02 -11.19 4.72
N GLU A 143 -17.17 -11.62 5.63
CA GLU A 143 -17.62 -12.33 6.84
C GLU A 143 -18.38 -11.35 7.73
N GLU A 144 -19.52 -11.78 8.27
CA GLU A 144 -20.24 -11.01 9.28
C GLU A 144 -19.67 -11.38 10.64
N LYS A 145 -19.20 -10.38 11.40
CA LYS A 145 -18.89 -10.59 12.80
C LYS A 145 -20.22 -10.70 13.55
N GLU A 146 -20.53 -11.87 14.09
CA GLU A 146 -21.65 -12.02 15.00
C GLU A 146 -21.46 -11.08 16.20
N GLU A 147 -22.32 -10.07 16.31
CA GLU A 147 -22.37 -9.19 17.48
C GLU A 147 -23.00 -9.98 18.64
N SER A 148 -22.14 -10.53 19.50
CA SER A 148 -22.59 -10.99 20.82
C SER A 148 -23.10 -9.78 21.61
N PRO A 149 -24.31 -9.79 22.22
CA PRO A 149 -24.93 -8.63 22.84
C PRO A 149 -24.17 -7.98 24.02
N ASP A 150 -23.04 -8.53 24.45
CA ASP A 150 -22.31 -8.05 25.63
C ASP A 150 -20.79 -8.02 25.37
N ALA A 151 -20.23 -6.86 25.03
CA ALA A 151 -18.82 -6.54 25.32
C ALA A 151 -18.48 -5.06 25.01
N ASP A 152 -18.78 -4.17 25.95
CA ASP A 152 -17.95 -2.99 26.15
C ASP A 152 -16.53 -3.44 26.58
N GLY A 153 -15.55 -3.21 25.70
CA GLY A 153 -14.12 -3.12 26.02
C GLY A 153 -13.49 -4.25 26.86
N ALA A 154 -13.10 -5.36 26.24
CA ALA A 154 -11.97 -6.17 26.73
C ALA A 154 -11.37 -7.04 25.63
N ALA A 155 -10.04 -7.13 25.62
CA ALA A 155 -9.25 -7.94 24.70
C ALA A 155 -9.74 -9.40 24.62
N ALA A 156 -10.12 -9.84 23.42
CA ALA A 156 -10.59 -11.21 23.20
C ALA A 156 -9.42 -12.21 23.30
N ARG A 157 -9.52 -13.12 24.27
CA ARG A 157 -8.84 -14.42 24.32
C ARG A 157 -9.90 -15.52 24.13
N HIS A 158 -9.45 -16.67 23.62
CA HIS A 158 -10.16 -17.97 23.40
C HIS A 158 -11.03 -18.06 22.13
N ALA A 159 -11.16 -19.20 21.45
CA ALA A 159 -10.46 -20.51 21.43
C ALA A 159 -10.73 -21.16 20.06
N GLY A 160 -9.97 -22.20 19.73
CA GLY A 160 -9.82 -22.73 18.37
C GLY A 160 -11.05 -23.36 17.72
N GLY A 161 -11.13 -23.16 16.40
CA GLY A 161 -11.82 -24.04 15.45
C GLY A 161 -10.79 -24.54 14.43
N ASP A 162 -10.70 -25.86 14.26
CA ASP A 162 -9.81 -26.53 13.32
C ASP A 162 -10.44 -26.57 11.93
N GLY A 163 -9.70 -26.01 10.96
CA GLY A 163 -10.02 -26.02 9.54
C GLY A 163 -8.80 -25.48 8.80
N ALA A 164 -7.97 -26.40 8.30
CA ALA A 164 -6.87 -26.08 7.40
C ALA A 164 -7.47 -25.95 5.99
N ASP A 165 -8.10 -24.80 5.74
CA ASP A 165 -8.59 -24.49 4.41
C ASP A 165 -7.39 -23.98 3.59
N GLU A 166 -6.93 -24.82 2.69
CA GLU A 166 -6.13 -24.39 1.55
C GLU A 166 -7.03 -23.44 0.74
N ASP A 167 -6.64 -22.18 0.60
CA ASP A 167 -7.37 -21.17 -0.17
C ASP A 167 -7.35 -21.59 -1.66
N GLU A 168 -8.18 -22.56 -2.04
CA GLU A 168 -8.61 -22.76 -3.42
C GLU A 168 -9.46 -21.56 -3.83
N ASP A 169 -9.26 -21.09 -5.06
CA ASP A 169 -9.99 -19.99 -5.66
C ASP A 169 -11.46 -20.38 -5.89
N GLU A 170 -12.25 -20.49 -4.82
CA GLU A 170 -13.69 -20.70 -4.93
C GLU A 170 -14.35 -19.41 -5.45
N GLU A 171 -14.89 -19.50 -6.66
CA GLU A 171 -15.69 -18.48 -7.32
C GLU A 171 -17.12 -18.54 -6.75
N ALA A 172 -17.43 -17.70 -5.76
CA ALA A 172 -18.74 -17.69 -5.11
C ALA A 172 -19.79 -16.98 -5.97
N GLY A 173 -20.87 -17.70 -6.29
CA GLY A 173 -22.06 -17.19 -6.96
C GLY A 173 -22.82 -16.16 -6.13
N ALA A 174 -23.39 -15.17 -6.82
CA ALA A 174 -24.09 -14.02 -6.24
C ALA A 174 -25.39 -14.42 -5.51
N ALA A 175 -25.47 -14.14 -4.21
CA ALA A 175 -26.73 -13.95 -3.48
C ALA A 175 -26.52 -13.09 -2.21
N GLY A 176 -27.20 -11.95 -2.10
CA GLY A 176 -27.17 -11.04 -0.95
C GLY A 176 -28.01 -11.52 0.25
N PRO A 177 -27.98 -10.80 1.40
CA PRO A 177 -28.74 -9.54 1.53
C PRO A 177 -28.09 -8.40 2.36
N GLY A 178 -28.57 -7.15 2.16
CA GLY A 178 -28.72 -6.16 3.25
C GLY A 178 -27.85 -4.89 3.28
N TRP A 179 -26.56 -4.94 2.95
CA TRP A 179 -25.65 -3.79 3.13
C TRP A 179 -25.12 -3.19 1.83
N ALA A 180 -25.69 -3.54 0.67
CA ALA A 180 -25.32 -3.17 -0.72
C ALA A 180 -24.95 -1.70 -1.01
N VAL A 181 -24.98 -0.81 -0.01
CA VAL A 181 -24.57 0.59 -0.02
C VAL A 181 -23.10 0.80 0.39
N ALA A 182 -22.41 -0.13 1.08
CA ALA A 182 -20.98 0.09 1.42
C ALA A 182 -19.99 -0.26 0.28
N LEU A 183 -20.50 -0.72 -0.87
CA LEU A 183 -19.74 -1.15 -2.06
C LEU A 183 -20.19 -0.43 -3.35
N ALA A 184 -20.82 0.74 -3.23
CA ALA A 184 -21.22 1.55 -4.39
C ALA A 184 -20.06 2.36 -5.01
N ALA A 185 -18.80 2.13 -4.60
CA ALA A 185 -17.62 2.79 -5.18
C ALA A 185 -16.85 1.89 -6.18
N THR A 186 -17.37 0.71 -6.50
CA THR A 186 -16.63 -0.34 -7.24
C THR A 186 -16.27 -0.03 -8.68
N GLU A 187 -16.87 0.99 -9.30
CA GLU A 187 -16.49 1.42 -10.66
C GLU A 187 -15.44 2.55 -10.64
N THR A 188 -15.41 3.39 -9.60
CA THR A 188 -14.36 4.41 -9.42
C THR A 188 -13.09 3.88 -8.73
N GLU A 189 -13.20 2.74 -8.02
CA GLU A 189 -12.14 2.10 -7.24
C GLU A 189 -10.98 1.57 -8.10
N ALA A 190 -11.29 0.91 -9.22
CA ALA A 190 -10.28 0.38 -10.13
C ALA A 190 -9.54 1.51 -10.87
N GLU A 191 -10.29 2.51 -11.33
CA GLU A 191 -9.74 3.68 -12.01
C GLU A 191 -8.84 4.51 -11.09
N ALA A 192 -9.18 4.67 -9.81
CA ALA A 192 -8.36 5.41 -8.85
C ALA A 192 -7.06 4.68 -8.46
N ASP A 193 -7.11 3.36 -8.25
CA ASP A 193 -5.89 2.56 -7.98
C ASP A 193 -5.01 2.47 -9.24
N GLU A 194 -5.59 2.35 -10.44
CA GLU A 194 -4.87 2.38 -11.72
C GLU A 194 -4.27 3.77 -12.01
N ALA A 195 -5.04 4.84 -11.80
CA ALA A 195 -4.56 6.21 -11.95
C ALA A 195 -3.45 6.55 -10.94
N ALA A 196 -3.56 6.09 -9.69
CA ALA A 196 -2.51 6.26 -8.69
C ALA A 196 -1.24 5.47 -9.04
N ALA A 197 -1.38 4.23 -9.53
CA ALA A 197 -0.26 3.43 -10.02
C ALA A 197 0.39 4.04 -11.26
N ALA A 198 -0.40 4.56 -12.20
CA ALA A 198 0.07 5.25 -13.40
C ALA A 198 0.78 6.57 -13.06
N ALA A 199 0.27 7.35 -12.12
CA ALA A 199 0.90 8.56 -11.63
C ALA A 199 2.25 8.27 -10.95
N ALA A 200 2.34 7.19 -10.16
CA ALA A 200 3.60 6.75 -9.55
C ALA A 200 4.63 6.31 -10.60
N ALA A 201 4.19 5.58 -11.64
CA ALA A 201 5.05 5.19 -12.76
C ALA A 201 5.54 6.40 -13.58
N ALA A 202 4.66 7.38 -13.82
CA ALA A 202 5.01 8.62 -14.53
C ALA A 202 6.01 9.48 -13.74
N ALA A 203 5.90 9.54 -12.41
CA ALA A 203 6.87 10.21 -11.56
C ALA A 203 8.25 9.52 -11.57
N GLY A 204 8.29 8.18 -11.65
CA GLY A 204 9.53 7.41 -11.77
C GLY A 204 10.24 7.57 -13.13
N ALA A 205 9.49 7.82 -14.20
CA ALA A 205 10.05 8.01 -15.54
C ALA A 205 10.78 9.36 -15.72
N GLY A 206 10.60 10.31 -14.81
CA GLY A 206 11.26 11.63 -14.84
C GLY A 206 12.71 11.63 -14.34
N ALA A 207 13.17 10.54 -13.71
CA ALA A 207 14.49 10.45 -13.07
C ALA A 207 15.36 9.35 -13.69
N GLY A 208 15.77 9.50 -14.95
CA GLY A 208 16.72 8.54 -15.53
C GLY A 208 17.04 8.70 -17.01
N SER A 209 17.82 9.72 -17.40
CA SER A 209 18.72 9.61 -18.56
C SER A 209 19.80 10.68 -18.55
N GLY A 210 20.78 10.51 -17.67
CA GLY A 210 22.08 11.16 -17.74
C GLY A 210 23.17 10.12 -17.96
N ARG A 211 23.19 9.47 -19.13
CA ARG A 211 24.23 8.50 -19.49
C ARG A 211 25.59 9.21 -19.50
N ASN A 212 26.46 8.83 -18.57
CA ASN A 212 27.85 9.26 -18.54
C ASN A 212 28.67 8.39 -19.50
N ALA A 213 28.85 8.88 -20.73
CA ALA A 213 29.84 8.34 -21.66
C ALA A 213 30.36 9.48 -22.53
N ARG A 214 31.53 10.04 -22.19
CA ARG A 214 32.32 10.80 -23.16
C ARG A 214 33.81 10.77 -22.86
N ALA A 215 34.50 9.83 -23.49
CA ALA A 215 35.84 10.09 -24.00
C ALA A 215 35.72 10.81 -25.35
N GLY A 216 36.56 11.82 -25.57
CA GLY A 216 36.97 12.21 -26.92
C GLY A 216 36.21 13.34 -27.63
N ARG A 217 36.93 14.46 -27.76
CA ARG A 217 36.88 15.47 -28.83
C ARG A 217 35.81 16.58 -28.74
N ARG A 218 36.36 17.78 -28.59
CA ARG A 218 35.75 19.11 -28.59
C ARG A 218 35.25 19.45 -30.00
N ARG A 219 34.01 19.94 -30.09
CA ARG A 219 33.54 20.88 -31.12
C ARG A 219 32.55 21.83 -30.44
N THR A 220 32.87 23.11 -30.48
CA THR A 220 32.07 24.23 -29.98
C THR A 220 30.88 24.48 -30.92
N PRO A 221 29.65 24.68 -30.41
CA PRO A 221 28.54 25.18 -31.22
C PRO A 221 28.38 26.70 -31.04
N GLN A 222 28.24 27.42 -32.16
CA GLN A 222 27.93 28.85 -32.20
C GLN A 222 26.46 29.15 -31.88
N PRO A 223 26.14 30.35 -31.36
CA PRO A 223 24.79 30.72 -30.95
C PRO A 223 23.88 31.06 -32.14
N ARG A 224 22.68 30.45 -32.17
CA ARG A 224 21.60 30.81 -33.10
C ARG A 224 20.77 31.98 -32.52
N LYS A 225 20.48 32.97 -33.36
CA LYS A 225 19.68 34.17 -33.05
C LYS A 225 18.20 33.82 -32.77
N PRO A 226 17.50 34.57 -31.91
CA PRO A 226 16.08 34.33 -31.60
C PRO A 226 15.16 34.83 -32.72
N SER A 227 14.22 33.99 -33.16
CA SER A 227 13.10 34.42 -34.01
C SER A 227 11.99 35.03 -33.15
N ARG A 228 11.49 36.18 -33.60
CA ARG A 228 10.35 36.90 -33.02
C ARG A 228 9.08 36.43 -33.72
N HIS A 229 8.09 35.94 -32.98
CA HIS A 229 6.68 36.03 -33.38
C HIS A 229 5.77 36.25 -32.14
N PRO A 230 4.63 36.94 -32.33
CA PRO A 230 4.03 37.76 -31.28
C PRO A 230 3.08 37.00 -30.35
N VAL A 231 3.07 37.47 -29.10
CA VAL A 231 2.15 37.10 -28.03
C VAL A 231 0.76 37.68 -28.34
N SER A 232 -0.24 36.84 -28.60
CA SER A 232 -1.64 37.25 -28.60
C SER A 232 -2.16 37.32 -27.16
N ARG A 233 -2.41 38.53 -26.68
CA ARG A 233 -3.11 38.82 -25.42
C ARG A 233 -4.56 38.35 -25.51
N LEU A 234 -4.96 37.36 -24.71
CA LEU A 234 -6.38 37.18 -24.38
C LEU A 234 -6.76 38.24 -23.35
N ARG A 235 -7.67 39.14 -23.75
CA ARG A 235 -8.42 40.00 -22.82
C ARG A 235 -9.45 39.14 -22.10
N ALA A 236 -9.36 39.05 -20.79
CA ALA A 236 -10.50 38.70 -19.95
C ALA A 236 -11.40 39.94 -19.83
N SER A 237 -12.62 39.86 -20.35
CA SER A 237 -13.68 40.84 -20.07
C SER A 237 -14.29 40.50 -18.72
N ALA A 238 -14.14 41.41 -17.75
CA ALA A 238 -14.97 41.43 -16.56
C ALA A 238 -16.39 41.84 -16.97
N ALA A 239 -17.39 41.05 -16.60
CA ALA A 239 -18.77 41.51 -16.50
C ALA A 239 -19.13 41.52 -15.02
N SER A 240 -19.47 42.73 -14.57
CA SER A 240 -19.91 43.12 -13.24
C SER A 240 -21.31 42.61 -12.92
N ALA A 241 -21.59 42.60 -11.62
CA ALA A 241 -22.80 42.17 -10.94
C ALA A 241 -24.05 43.05 -11.15
N SER A 242 -25.15 42.55 -10.57
CA SER A 242 -26.47 43.16 -10.24
C SER A 242 -27.41 43.35 -11.43
N SER A 243 -28.71 43.00 -11.37
CA SER A 243 -29.65 42.71 -10.29
C SER A 243 -30.68 41.67 -10.72
#